data_AF-A0A2X1Q9U5-F1
#
_entry.id   AF-A0A2X1Q9U5-F1
#
_cell.length_a   1.000
_cell.length_b   1.000
_cell.length_c   1.000
_cell.angle_alpha   90.00
_cell.angle_beta   90.00
_cell.angle_gamma   90.00
#
_symmetry.space_group_name_H-M   'P 1'
#
loop_
_entity.id
_entity.type
_entity.pdbx_description
1 polymer ?
#
loop_
_entity_poly.entity_id
_entity_poly.type
_entity_poly.pdbx_seq_one_letter_code
_entity_poly.pdbx_strand_id
1 'polypeptide(L)'
;MSNLTGTDKSVILLMTIGEDRAAEVFKHLSQREVQTLSAAMANVTQISNKQLTDVLAEFEQEAEQFAALNINANDYLRSVLVKALGEERAASLLEDILETRDNRQRY
;
A
#
# COMPACT_ATOMS: atom_id res chain seq x y z
N MET A 1 10.46 10.76 19.06
CA MET A 1 10.39 10.30 17.66
C MET A 1 11.81 10.26 17.14
N SER A 2 12.24 9.15 16.55
CA SER A 2 13.53 9.11 15.85
C SER A 2 13.50 10.10 14.69
N ASN A 3 14.49 11.00 14.60
CA ASN A 3 14.62 11.98 13.51
C ASN A 3 15.05 11.27 12.21
N LEU A 4 14.15 10.46 11.65
CA LEU A 4 14.34 9.80 10.36
C LEU A 4 13.91 10.75 9.24
N THR A 5 14.78 10.91 8.24
CA THR A 5 14.42 11.61 7.01
C THR A 5 13.46 10.76 6.18
N GLY A 6 12.72 11.37 5.24
CA GLY A 6 11.87 10.61 4.30
C GLY A 6 12.66 9.52 3.58
N THR A 7 13.90 9.81 3.17
CA THR A 7 14.81 8.83 2.56
C THR A 7 15.09 7.65 3.49
N ASP A 8 15.38 7.90 4.77
CA ASP A 8 15.64 6.82 5.73
C ASP A 8 14.41 5.92 5.90
N LYS A 9 13.22 6.53 5.99
CA LYS A 9 11.95 5.80 6.09
C LYS A 9 11.70 4.96 4.84
N SER A 10 11.93 5.51 3.64
CA SER A 10 11.81 4.77 2.39
C SER A 10 12.76 3.58 2.33
N VAL A 11 14.01 3.74 2.76
CA VAL A 11 14.98 2.63 2.81
C VAL A 11 14.52 1.54 3.77
N ILE A 12 14.09 1.91 4.98
CA ILE A 12 13.57 0.95 5.96
C ILE A 12 12.40 0.17 5.36
N LEU A 13 11.43 0.85 4.75
CA LEU A 13 10.28 0.20 4.10
C LEU A 13 10.71 -0.76 2.98
N LEU A 14 11.60 -0.32 2.09
CA LEU A 14 12.08 -1.12 0.96
C LEU A 14 12.80 -2.39 1.44
N MET A 15 13.60 -2.30 2.50
CA MET A 15 14.28 -3.46 3.09
C MET A 15 13.29 -4.45 3.72
N THR A 16 12.12 -3.98 4.19
CA THR A 16 11.13 -4.85 4.86
C THR A 16 10.26 -5.66 3.91
N ILE A 17 10.03 -5.14 2.70
CA ILE A 17 9.22 -5.82 1.68
C ILE A 17 10.04 -6.86 0.89
N GLY A 18 11.37 -6.87 1.06
CA GLY A 18 12.29 -7.79 0.42
C GLY A 18 12.75 -7.33 -0.98
N GLU A 19 13.81 -7.97 -1.46
CA GLU A 19 14.57 -7.55 -2.66
C GLU A 19 13.71 -7.51 -3.92
N ASP A 20 12.91 -8.55 -4.18
CA ASP A 20 12.08 -8.63 -5.40
C ASP A 20 11.06 -7.49 -5.48
N ARG A 21 10.40 -7.17 -4.36
CA ARG A 21 9.38 -6.11 -4.32
C ARG A 21 10.04 -4.73 -4.37
N ALA A 22 11.17 -4.56 -3.69
CA ALA A 22 11.95 -3.33 -3.79
C ALA A 22 12.42 -3.09 -5.22
N ALA A 23 12.85 -4.13 -5.95
CA ALA A 23 13.25 -4.01 -7.35
C ALA A 23 12.10 -3.51 -8.24
N GLU A 24 10.86 -3.98 -8.03
CA GLU A 24 9.70 -3.43 -8.75
C GLU A 24 9.48 -1.95 -8.45
N VAL A 25 9.63 -1.52 -7.20
CA VAL A 25 9.54 -0.09 -6.84
C VAL A 25 10.60 0.74 -7.58
N PHE A 26 11.85 0.25 -7.62
CA PHE A 26 12.96 0.95 -8.28
C PHE A 26 12.73 1.20 -9.77
N LYS A 27 11.97 0.35 -10.47
CA LYS A 27 11.62 0.55 -11.89
C LYS A 27 10.78 1.80 -12.13
N HIS A 28 10.10 2.31 -11.10
CA HIS A 28 9.26 3.50 -11.18
C HIS A 28 9.98 4.79 -10.78
N LEU A 29 11.25 4.71 -10.37
CA LEU A 29 12.01 5.85 -9.88
C LEU A 29 12.85 6.48 -10.98
N SER A 30 13.05 7.79 -10.88
CA SER A 30 14.03 8.50 -11.69
C SER A 30 15.46 8.10 -11.28
N GLN A 31 16.42 8.33 -12.19
CA GLN A 31 17.84 8.05 -11.93
C GLN A 31 18.36 8.73 -10.66
N ARG A 32 17.89 9.95 -10.37
CA ARG A 32 18.29 10.71 -9.17
C ARG A 32 17.77 10.07 -7.88
N GLU A 33 16.52 9.60 -7.90
CA GLU A 33 15.91 8.91 -6.75
C GLU A 33 16.58 7.57 -6.49
N VAL A 34 16.87 6.79 -7.55
CA VAL A 34 17.65 5.54 -7.46
C VAL A 34 19.00 5.80 -6.80
N GLN A 35 19.75 6.82 -7.22
CA GLN A 35 21.04 7.16 -6.61
C GLN A 35 20.91 7.53 -5.14
N THR A 36 19.88 8.32 -4.81
CA THR A 36 19.64 8.80 -3.44
C THR A 36 19.32 7.63 -2.50
N LEU A 37 18.40 6.74 -2.91
CA LEU A 37 18.04 5.57 -2.12
C LEU A 37 19.16 4.55 -2.04
N SER A 38 19.90 4.32 -3.14
CA SER A 38 21.04 3.39 -3.14
C SER A 38 22.15 3.86 -2.20
N ALA A 39 22.46 5.16 -2.19
CA ALA A 39 23.44 5.73 -1.28
C ALA A 39 22.97 5.63 0.18
N ALA A 40 21.69 5.88 0.44
CA ALA A 40 21.13 5.73 1.79
C ALA A 40 21.15 4.26 2.25
N MET A 41 20.73 3.31 1.40
CA MET A 41 20.77 1.87 1.67
C MET A 41 22.17 1.38 2.04
N ALA A 42 23.20 1.83 1.31
CA ALA A 42 24.58 1.45 1.60
C ALA A 42 25.09 1.95 2.98
N ASN A 43 24.47 2.99 3.53
CA ASN A 43 24.83 3.58 4.82
C ASN A 43 23.98 3.05 5.99
N VAL A 44 22.94 2.24 5.73
CA VAL A 44 22.12 1.66 6.79
C VAL A 44 22.87 0.49 7.42
N THR A 45 23.21 0.65 8.71
CA THR A 45 23.96 -0.36 9.48
C THR A 45 23.06 -1.19 10.39
N GLN A 46 22.16 -0.53 11.13
CA GLN A 46 21.20 -1.20 12.02
C GLN A 46 19.88 -0.42 12.05
N ILE A 47 18.78 -1.16 11.94
CA ILE A 47 17.43 -0.65 12.13
C ILE A 47 16.90 -1.27 13.42
N SER A 48 16.55 -0.44 14.40
CA SER A 48 15.91 -0.93 15.62
C SER A 48 14.46 -1.34 15.33
N ASN A 49 13.94 -2.32 16.07
CA ASN A 49 12.52 -2.71 15.99
C ASN A 49 11.59 -1.51 16.16
N LYS A 50 11.94 -0.56 17.03
CA LYS A 50 11.15 0.65 17.22
C LYS A 50 11.08 1.49 15.94
N GLN A 51 12.21 1.75 15.29
CA GLN A 51 12.24 2.53 14.05
C GLN A 51 11.43 1.84 12.95
N LEU A 52 11.57 0.51 12.84
CA LEU A 52 10.78 -0.28 11.91
C LEU A 52 9.28 -0.13 12.16
N THR A 53 8.82 -0.37 13.39
CA THR A 53 7.40 -0.26 13.76
C THR A 53 6.86 1.15 13.53
N ASP A 54 7.61 2.19 13.90
CA ASP A 54 7.21 3.58 13.68
C ASP A 54 7.02 3.87 12.17
N VAL A 55 7.94 3.40 11.31
CA VAL A 55 7.87 3.61 9.85
C VAL A 55 6.70 2.84 9.23
N LEU A 56 6.47 1.60 9.63
CA LEU A 56 5.36 0.81 9.10
C LEU A 56 4.00 1.40 9.49
N ALA A 57 3.86 1.87 10.73
CA ALA A 57 2.62 2.52 11.18
C ALA A 57 2.33 3.82 10.43
N GLU A 58 3.36 4.63 10.16
CA GLU A 58 3.23 5.85 9.35
C GLU A 58 2.84 5.51 7.91
N PHE A 59 3.50 4.52 7.30
CA PHE A 59 3.16 4.07 5.95
C PHE A 59 1.74 3.53 5.84
N GLU A 60 1.29 2.72 6.80
CA GLU A 60 -0.09 2.20 6.84
C GLU A 60 -1.09 3.35 6.87
N GLN A 61 -0.89 4.33 7.75
CA GLN A 61 -1.77 5.50 7.86
C GLN A 61 -1.83 6.33 6.57
N GLU A 62 -0.68 6.55 5.91
CA GLU A 62 -0.62 7.28 4.64
C GLU A 62 -1.25 6.49 3.49
N ALA A 63 -1.00 5.17 3.43
CA ALA A 63 -1.55 4.30 2.41
C ALA A 63 -3.08 4.20 2.51
N GLU A 64 -3.63 4.12 3.73
CA GLU A 64 -5.08 4.15 3.96
C GLU A 64 -5.71 5.45 3.49
N GLN A 65 -5.09 6.60 3.78
CA GLN A 65 -5.59 7.90 3.31
C GLN A 65 -5.55 8.01 1.79
N PHE A 66 -4.45 7.59 1.17
CA PHE A 66 -4.33 7.60 -0.29
C PHE A 66 -5.31 6.63 -0.95
N ALA A 67 -5.50 5.45 -0.39
CA ALA A 67 -6.48 4.48 -0.84
C ALA A 67 -7.91 5.02 -0.70
N ALA A 68 -8.28 5.61 0.43
CA ALA A 68 -9.60 6.21 0.66
C ALA A 68 -9.91 7.34 -0.34
N LEU A 69 -8.90 8.09 -0.79
CA LEU A 69 -9.06 9.14 -1.79
C LEU A 69 -9.16 8.61 -3.23
N ASN A 70 -8.53 7.48 -3.53
CA ASN A 70 -8.49 6.90 -4.89
C ASN A 70 -9.49 5.77 -5.13
N ILE A 71 -10.13 5.25 -4.09
CA ILE A 71 -11.05 4.13 -4.17
C ILE A 71 -12.49 4.64 -4.15
N ASN A 72 -13.18 4.50 -5.29
CA ASN A 72 -14.61 4.24 -5.23
C ASN A 72 -14.77 2.86 -4.58
N ALA A 73 -15.28 2.80 -3.35
CA ALA A 73 -15.39 1.57 -2.55
C ALA A 73 -16.06 0.42 -3.33
N ASN A 74 -16.94 0.74 -4.27
CA ASN A 74 -17.57 -0.25 -5.14
C ASN A 74 -16.61 -0.86 -6.17
N ASP A 75 -15.69 -0.09 -6.74
CA ASP A 75 -14.74 -0.55 -7.75
C ASP A 75 -13.65 -1.43 -7.12
N TYR A 76 -13.18 -1.07 -5.92
CA TYR A 76 -12.26 -1.90 -5.15
C TYR A 76 -12.92 -3.22 -4.74
N LEU A 77 -14.14 -3.17 -4.18
CA LEU A 77 -14.89 -4.38 -3.81
C LEU A 77 -15.09 -5.30 -5.02
N ARG A 78 -15.44 -4.73 -6.18
CA ARG A 78 -15.54 -5.47 -7.44
C ARG A 78 -14.21 -6.15 -7.80
N SER A 79 -13.11 -5.42 -7.79
CA SER A 79 -11.79 -5.96 -8.13
C SER A 79 -11.38 -7.11 -7.21
N VAL A 80 -11.62 -6.97 -5.90
CA VAL A 80 -11.32 -8.00 -4.90
C VAL A 80 -12.15 -9.26 -5.15
N LEU A 81 -13.46 -9.12 -5.34
CA LEU A 81 -14.35 -10.26 -5.58
C LEU A 81 -14.01 -10.99 -6.89
N VAL A 82 -13.70 -10.26 -7.96
CA VAL A 82 -13.30 -10.87 -9.24
C VAL A 82 -12.00 -11.65 -9.08
N LYS A 83 -11.00 -11.10 -8.40
CA LYS A 83 -9.71 -11.79 -8.16
C LYS A 83 -9.86 -13.03 -7.28
N ALA A 84 -10.76 -13.01 -6.30
CA ALA A 84 -10.96 -14.11 -5.37
C ALA A 84 -11.88 -15.23 -5.91
N LEU A 85 -12.88 -14.88 -6.72
CA LEU A 85 -13.99 -15.78 -7.06
C LEU A 85 -14.19 -16.01 -8.57
N GLY A 86 -13.51 -15.21 -9.41
CA GLY A 86 -13.77 -15.15 -10.86
C GLY A 86 -14.92 -14.20 -11.21
N GLU A 87 -14.94 -13.72 -12.45
CA GLU A 87 -15.86 -12.68 -12.93
C GLU A 87 -17.34 -13.02 -12.70
N GLU A 88 -17.75 -14.25 -13.04
CA GLU A 88 -19.16 -14.67 -13.00
C GLU A 88 -19.72 -14.70 -11.57
N ARG A 89 -18.98 -15.29 -10.62
CA ARG A 89 -19.39 -15.36 -9.20
C ARG A 89 -19.34 -13.98 -8.53
N ALA A 90 -18.37 -13.16 -8.90
CA ALA A 90 -18.24 -11.81 -8.39
C ALA A 90 -19.41 -10.92 -8.83
N ALA A 91 -19.87 -11.05 -10.08
CA ALA A 91 -20.98 -10.25 -10.61
C ALA A 91 -22.28 -10.49 -9.84
N SER A 92 -22.66 -11.76 -9.64
CA SER A 92 -23.89 -12.11 -8.90
C SER A 92 -23.85 -11.62 -7.45
N LEU A 93 -22.72 -11.80 -6.74
CA LEU A 93 -22.58 -11.32 -5.37
C LEU A 93 -22.62 -9.79 -5.25
N LEU A 94 -22.08 -9.07 -6.22
CA LEU A 94 -22.14 -7.60 -6.24
C LEU A 94 -23.56 -7.10 -6.44
N GLU A 95 -24.34 -7.76 -7.29
CA GLU A 95 -25.74 -7.43 -7.54
C GLU A 95 -26.58 -7.56 -6.25
N ASP A 96 -26.45 -8.69 -5.54
CA ASP A 96 -27.13 -8.91 -4.26
C ASP A 96 -26.76 -7.88 -3.18
N ILE A 97 -25.47 -7.51 -3.09
CA ILE A 97 -24.97 -6.53 -2.12
C ILE A 97 -25.51 -5.13 -2.41
N LEU A 98 -25.58 -4.75 -3.70
CA LEU A 98 -26.08 -3.44 -4.12
C LEU A 98 -27.59 -3.33 -3.92
N GLU A 99 -28.36 -4.36 -4.28
CA GLU A 99 -29.81 -4.41 -4.01
C GLU A 99 -30.13 -4.31 -2.51
N THR A 100 -29.34 -5.00 -1.68
CA THR A 100 -29.49 -4.94 -0.21
C THR A 100 -29.20 -3.55 0.35
N ARG A 101 -28.26 -2.80 -0.24
CA ARG A 101 -27.91 -1.44 0.19
C ARG A 101 -29.00 -0.42 -0.18
N ASP A 102 -29.56 -0.51 -1.39
CA ASP A 102 -30.65 0.38 -1.82
C ASP A 102 -31.91 0.21 -0.96
N ASN A 103 -32.20 -1.02 -0.52
CA ASN A 103 -33.32 -1.29 0.36
C ASN A 103 -33.15 -0.72 1.78
N ARG A 104 -31.91 -0.56 2.28
CA ARG A 104 -31.65 0.04 3.60
C ARG A 104 -31.69 1.56 3.63
N GLN A 105 -31.49 2.24 2.50
CA GLN A 105 -31.56 3.71 2.43
C GLN A 105 -32.99 4.24 2.22
N ARG A 106 -33.96 3.34 2.01
CA ARG A 106 -35.38 3.66 1.83
C ARG A 106 -36.19 3.64 3.13
N TYR A 107 -35.56 3.33 4.26
CA TYR A 107 -36.13 3.38 5.62
C TYR A 107 -35.28 4.29 6.51
#